data_AF-A0A376ZRT4-F1
#
_entry.id   AF-A0A376ZRT4-F1
#
_cell.length_a   1.000
_cell.length_b   1.000
_cell.length_c   1.000
_cell.angle_alpha   90.00
_cell.angle_beta   90.00
_cell.angle_gamma   90.00
#
_symmetry.space_group_name_H-M   'P 1'
#
loop_
_entity.id
_entity.type
_entity.pdbx_description
1 polymer ?
#
loop_
_entity_poly.entity_id
_entity_poly.type
_entity_poly.pdbx_seq_one_letter_code
_entity_poly.pdbx_strand_id
1 'polypeptide(L)'
;MNRYQKLLGTQYISKQEYDQALADAQQANAAVTAAKAAVETARINLAYTKVTSPISGRIGKSNVTEGALVQNGQATALATVQQLDPIYVDVTQSSNDFLRLKQELANGTLKQENGKAKVSLITSDGIKFPQDGTLEFSDVTVDQTTGSITLRAIFPNPDHTLLPGMFVRARLEEGLNPNAILVPQQGVTRTPRGDATVLVVGADDKVETRPIVASQAIGDKWLVTEV
;
A
#
# COMPACT_ATOMS: atom_id res chain seq x y z
N MET A 1 -1.84 27.04 -52.20
CA MET A 1 -0.54 27.45 -51.64
C MET A 1 0.66 27.16 -52.54
N ASN A 2 0.95 25.90 -52.89
CA ASN A 2 2.15 25.53 -53.67
C ASN A 2 2.29 26.24 -55.04
N ARG A 3 1.17 26.72 -55.61
CA ARG A 3 1.14 27.51 -56.85
C ARG A 3 1.38 29.02 -56.62
N TYR A 4 0.81 29.60 -55.56
CA TYR A 4 0.97 31.03 -55.23
C TYR A 4 2.36 31.36 -54.68
N GLN A 5 3.00 30.44 -53.92
CA GLN A 5 4.41 30.59 -53.49
C GLN A 5 5.38 30.71 -54.67
N LYS A 6 5.17 29.95 -55.76
CA LYS A 6 6.01 30.00 -56.96
C LYS A 6 5.84 31.29 -57.76
N LEU A 7 4.65 31.90 -57.70
CA LEU A 7 4.32 33.13 -58.44
C LEU A 7 4.81 34.40 -57.73
N LEU A 8 5.01 34.35 -56.40
CA LEU A 8 5.53 35.47 -55.61
C LEU A 8 7.03 35.72 -55.87
N GLY A 9 7.82 34.66 -56.07
CA GLY A 9 9.25 34.76 -56.39
C GLY A 9 9.55 35.43 -57.74
N THR A 10 8.56 35.43 -58.64
CA THR A 10 8.58 36.12 -59.94
C THR A 10 7.70 37.39 -59.96
N GLN A 11 7.16 37.82 -58.80
CA GLN A 11 6.43 39.07 -58.59
C GLN A 11 5.17 39.30 -59.45
N TYR A 12 4.54 38.23 -59.95
CA TYR A 12 3.34 38.29 -60.81
C TYR A 12 2.00 38.42 -60.05
N ILE A 13 2.02 38.40 -58.72
CA ILE A 13 0.82 38.48 -57.87
C ILE A 13 1.05 39.48 -56.73
N SER A 14 -0.04 40.11 -56.25
CA SER A 14 0.05 41.02 -55.11
C SER A 14 0.34 40.26 -53.82
N LYS A 15 1.18 40.84 -52.96
CA LYS A 15 1.46 40.29 -51.62
C LYS A 15 0.18 40.12 -50.79
N GLN A 16 -0.80 41.02 -50.97
CA GLN A 16 -2.10 40.93 -50.32
C GLN A 16 -2.90 39.69 -50.74
N GLU A 17 -2.90 39.34 -52.02
CA GLU A 17 -3.58 38.14 -52.53
C GLU A 17 -2.90 36.85 -52.04
N TYR A 18 -1.57 36.88 -51.91
CA TYR A 18 -0.81 35.78 -51.32
C TYR A 18 -1.12 35.60 -49.83
N ASP A 19 -1.12 36.68 -49.05
CA ASP A 19 -1.43 36.64 -47.62
C ASP A 19 -2.88 36.21 -47.37
N GLN A 20 -3.83 36.63 -48.22
CA GLN A 20 -5.21 36.15 -48.19
C GLN A 20 -5.30 34.64 -48.47
N ALA A 21 -4.64 34.16 -49.54
CA ALA A 21 -4.63 32.73 -49.85
C ALA A 21 -3.93 31.90 -48.76
N LEU A 22 -2.90 32.45 -48.11
CA LEU A 22 -2.22 31.84 -46.96
C LEU A 22 -3.15 31.74 -45.75
N ALA A 23 -3.86 32.82 -45.43
CA ALA A 23 -4.86 32.84 -44.36
C ALA A 23 -5.96 31.81 -44.62
N ASP A 24 -6.51 31.77 -45.83
CA ASP A 24 -7.56 30.80 -46.21
C ASP A 24 -7.05 29.35 -46.11
N ALA A 25 -5.81 29.09 -46.54
CA ALA A 25 -5.21 27.77 -46.42
C ALA A 25 -4.94 27.37 -44.96
N GLN A 26 -4.48 28.31 -44.12
CA GLN A 26 -4.30 28.09 -42.69
C GLN A 26 -5.65 27.83 -42.00
N GLN A 27 -6.68 28.61 -42.33
CA GLN A 27 -8.04 28.42 -41.83
C GLN A 27 -8.61 27.06 -42.25
N ALA A 28 -8.44 26.66 -43.50
CA ALA A 28 -8.85 25.34 -43.98
C ALA A 28 -8.10 24.21 -43.27
N ASN A 29 -6.79 24.34 -43.06
CA ASN A 29 -6.00 23.37 -42.28
C ASN A 29 -6.43 23.31 -40.81
N ALA A 30 -6.78 24.45 -40.21
CA ALA A 30 -7.35 24.50 -38.86
C ALA A 30 -8.71 23.80 -38.82
N ALA A 31 -9.57 24.02 -39.83
CA ALA A 31 -10.86 23.33 -39.94
C ALA A 31 -10.70 21.81 -40.12
N VAL A 32 -9.73 21.35 -40.90
CA VAL A 32 -9.38 19.93 -41.00
C VAL A 32 -8.93 19.38 -39.65
N THR A 33 -8.14 20.14 -38.89
CA THR A 33 -7.68 19.73 -37.55
C THR A 33 -8.85 19.64 -36.57
N ALA A 34 -9.78 20.60 -36.61
CA ALA A 34 -11.00 20.56 -35.82
C ALA A 34 -11.90 19.36 -36.20
N ALA A 35 -12.04 19.08 -37.51
CA ALA A 35 -12.79 17.92 -37.98
C ALA A 35 -12.13 16.59 -37.56
N LYS A 36 -10.79 16.50 -37.59
CA LYS A 36 -10.05 15.35 -37.07
C LYS A 36 -10.30 15.15 -35.57
N ALA A 37 -10.32 16.21 -34.78
CA ALA A 37 -10.64 16.15 -33.35
C ALA A 37 -12.08 15.68 -33.09
N ALA A 38 -13.03 16.10 -33.93
CA ALA A 38 -14.42 15.63 -33.85
C ALA A 38 -14.53 14.13 -34.16
N VAL A 39 -13.83 13.66 -35.20
CA VAL A 39 -13.74 12.22 -35.52
C VAL A 39 -13.11 11.43 -34.37
N GLU A 40 -12.04 11.95 -33.78
CA GLU A 40 -11.36 11.29 -32.66
C GLU A 40 -12.24 11.22 -31.42
N THR A 41 -12.99 12.29 -31.12
CA THR A 41 -14.00 12.28 -30.05
C THR A 41 -15.06 11.20 -30.29
N ALA A 42 -15.59 11.10 -31.51
CA ALA A 42 -16.55 10.07 -31.86
C ALA A 42 -15.96 8.65 -31.77
N ARG A 43 -14.68 8.47 -32.16
CA ARG A 43 -13.94 7.21 -32.04
C ARG A 43 -13.75 6.81 -30.57
N ILE A 44 -13.41 7.74 -29.69
CA ILE A 44 -13.29 7.52 -28.25
C ILE A 44 -14.63 7.14 -27.65
N ASN A 45 -15.72 7.82 -28.01
CA ASN A 45 -17.07 7.47 -27.55
C ASN A 45 -17.47 6.06 -28.00
N LEU A 46 -17.15 5.68 -29.25
CA LEU A 46 -17.36 4.32 -29.73
C LEU A 46 -16.51 3.32 -28.94
N ALA A 47 -15.25 3.65 -28.61
CA ALA A 47 -14.42 2.81 -27.76
C ALA A 47 -15.01 2.63 -26.36
N TYR A 48 -15.61 3.67 -25.76
CA TYR A 48 -16.32 3.58 -24.48
C TYR A 48 -17.57 2.69 -24.52
N THR A 49 -18.15 2.42 -25.70
CA THR A 49 -19.24 1.42 -25.82
C THR A 49 -18.74 -0.02 -25.56
N LYS A 50 -17.45 -0.29 -25.81
CA LYS A 50 -16.79 -1.53 -25.44
C LYS A 50 -16.04 -1.31 -24.13
N VAL A 51 -16.75 -1.54 -23.03
CA VAL A 51 -16.17 -1.43 -21.69
C VAL A 51 -15.07 -2.49 -21.53
N THR A 52 -13.81 -2.05 -21.62
CA THR A 52 -12.63 -2.89 -21.40
C THR A 52 -12.19 -2.80 -19.95
N SER A 53 -11.57 -3.86 -19.43
CA SER A 53 -11.02 -3.82 -18.08
C SER A 53 -9.80 -2.91 -18.03
N PRO A 54 -9.74 -1.93 -17.10
CA PRO A 54 -8.59 -1.03 -16.99
C PRO A 54 -7.34 -1.72 -16.42
N ILE A 55 -7.52 -2.83 -15.70
CA ILE A 55 -6.46 -3.62 -15.08
C ILE A 55 -6.65 -5.10 -15.37
N SER A 56 -5.57 -5.87 -15.30
CA SER A 56 -5.64 -7.33 -15.31
C SER A 56 -5.97 -7.84 -13.91
N GLY A 57 -6.78 -8.88 -13.81
CA GLY A 57 -7.16 -9.44 -12.51
C GLY A 57 -8.36 -10.36 -12.62
N ARG A 58 -8.94 -10.69 -11.45
CA ARG A 58 -10.17 -11.47 -11.36
C ARG A 58 -11.36 -10.52 -11.32
N ILE A 59 -12.33 -10.75 -12.20
CA ILE A 59 -13.61 -10.05 -12.17
C ILE A 59 -14.50 -10.62 -11.07
N GLY A 60 -15.14 -9.74 -10.30
CA GLY A 60 -16.17 -10.09 -9.34
C GLY A 60 -17.52 -10.36 -10.00
N LYS A 61 -18.59 -10.30 -9.20
CA LYS A 61 -19.96 -10.38 -9.72
C LYS A 61 -20.24 -9.18 -10.61
N SER A 62 -20.99 -9.41 -11.69
CA SER A 62 -21.59 -8.31 -12.45
C SER A 62 -22.74 -7.74 -11.64
N ASN A 63 -22.69 -6.45 -11.32
CA ASN A 63 -23.77 -5.74 -10.63
C ASN A 63 -24.88 -5.31 -11.60
N VAL A 64 -24.65 -5.47 -12.89
CA VAL A 64 -25.55 -5.07 -13.96
C VAL A 64 -25.84 -6.28 -14.83
N THR A 65 -27.11 -6.48 -15.15
CA THR A 65 -27.56 -7.57 -16.02
C THR A 65 -27.54 -7.15 -17.49
N GLU A 66 -27.57 -8.12 -18.39
CA GLU A 66 -27.74 -7.88 -19.80
C GLU A 66 -29.03 -7.07 -20.06
N GLY A 67 -28.93 -6.02 -20.88
CA GLY A 67 -30.06 -5.14 -21.22
C GLY A 67 -30.38 -4.02 -20.23
N ALA A 68 -29.69 -3.95 -19.08
CA ALA A 68 -29.86 -2.83 -18.16
C ALA A 68 -29.24 -1.53 -18.72
N LEU A 69 -29.93 -0.41 -18.50
CA LEU A 69 -29.45 0.90 -18.92
C LEU A 69 -28.32 1.37 -18.00
N VAL A 70 -27.18 1.74 -18.58
CA VAL A 70 -26.02 2.29 -17.88
C VAL A 70 -25.83 3.75 -18.24
N GLN A 71 -25.43 4.57 -17.27
CA GLN A 71 -25.19 6.00 -17.46
C GLN A 71 -23.71 6.34 -17.29
N ASN A 72 -23.25 7.38 -17.98
CA ASN A 72 -21.89 7.89 -17.80
C ASN A 72 -21.73 8.46 -16.38
N GLY A 73 -20.75 7.94 -15.63
CA GLY A 73 -20.48 8.38 -14.26
C GLY A 73 -21.51 7.92 -13.22
N GLN A 74 -22.28 6.87 -13.48
CA GLN A 74 -23.22 6.33 -12.48
C GLN A 74 -22.51 5.87 -11.21
N ALA A 75 -23.18 5.98 -10.06
CA ALA A 75 -22.59 5.62 -8.76
C ALA A 75 -22.29 4.11 -8.62
N THR A 76 -23.05 3.24 -9.30
CA THR A 76 -22.87 1.78 -9.19
C THR A 76 -21.91 1.28 -10.28
N ALA A 77 -20.79 0.68 -9.86
CA ALA A 77 -19.86 0.04 -10.78
C ALA A 77 -20.50 -1.17 -11.48
N LEU A 78 -20.21 -1.36 -12.78
CA LEU A 78 -20.74 -2.48 -13.57
C LEU A 78 -20.25 -3.82 -13.05
N ALA A 79 -18.94 -3.93 -12.84
CA ALA A 79 -18.28 -5.04 -12.19
C ALA A 79 -17.01 -4.52 -11.53
N THR A 80 -16.55 -5.20 -10.48
CA THR A 80 -15.31 -4.87 -9.79
C THR A 80 -14.24 -5.86 -10.22
N VAL A 81 -13.19 -5.37 -10.88
CA VAL A 81 -12.01 -6.16 -11.18
C VAL A 81 -11.01 -5.98 -10.05
N GLN A 82 -10.57 -7.09 -9.48
CA GLN A 82 -9.64 -7.12 -8.34
C GLN A 82 -8.37 -7.86 -8.75
N GLN A 83 -7.23 -7.24 -8.52
CA GLN A 83 -5.94 -7.91 -8.64
C GLN A 83 -5.68 -8.65 -7.33
N LEU A 84 -5.50 -9.97 -7.43
CA LEU A 84 -5.29 -10.85 -6.27
C LEU A 84 -3.81 -11.18 -6.03
N ASP A 85 -2.94 -10.85 -6.99
CA ASP A 85 -1.51 -11.07 -6.90
C ASP A 85 -0.75 -9.83 -7.43
N PRO A 86 0.07 -9.16 -6.60
CA PRO A 86 0.20 -9.35 -5.15
C PRO A 86 -1.06 -8.89 -4.39
N ILE A 87 -1.23 -9.37 -3.15
CA ILE A 87 -2.32 -8.97 -2.26
C ILE A 87 -1.80 -8.07 -1.12
N TYR A 88 -2.62 -7.11 -0.74
CA TYR A 88 -2.36 -6.25 0.42
C TYR A 88 -3.06 -6.78 1.67
N VAL A 89 -2.34 -6.76 2.77
CA VAL A 89 -2.86 -7.04 4.10
C VAL A 89 -2.66 -5.79 4.95
N ASP A 90 -3.78 -5.14 5.28
CA ASP A 90 -3.79 -3.96 6.14
C ASP A 90 -3.83 -4.44 7.60
N VAL A 91 -2.82 -4.01 8.37
CA VAL A 91 -2.60 -4.40 9.77
C VAL A 91 -2.71 -3.15 10.64
N THR A 92 -3.65 -3.15 11.56
CA THR A 92 -3.81 -2.04 12.52
C THR A 92 -2.94 -2.27 13.75
N GLN A 93 -2.12 -1.28 14.09
CA GLN A 93 -1.20 -1.32 15.22
C GLN A 93 -1.36 -0.06 16.07
N SER A 94 -1.15 -0.15 17.38
CA SER A 94 -1.11 1.03 18.25
C SER A 94 0.03 1.97 17.83
N SER A 95 -0.20 3.28 17.89
CA SER A 95 0.83 4.30 17.63
C SER A 95 2.07 4.15 18.54
N ASN A 96 1.88 3.73 19.80
CA ASN A 96 2.98 3.48 20.74
C ASN A 96 3.82 2.28 20.32
N ASP A 97 3.18 1.18 19.92
CA ASP A 97 3.87 -0.02 19.43
C ASP A 97 4.59 0.25 18.11
N PHE A 98 4.01 1.07 17.24
CA PHE A 98 4.65 1.50 16.01
C PHE A 98 5.92 2.32 16.28
N LEU A 99 5.88 3.25 17.25
CA LEU A 99 7.06 4.03 17.63
C LEU A 99 8.17 3.13 18.20
N ARG A 100 7.79 2.15 19.05
CA ARG A 100 8.72 1.12 19.55
C ARG A 100 9.35 0.34 18.39
N LEU A 101 8.54 -0.14 17.45
CA LEU A 101 9.01 -0.89 16.28
C LEU A 101 9.98 -0.06 15.43
N LYS A 102 9.69 1.22 15.22
CA LYS A 102 10.57 2.15 14.48
C LYS A 102 11.91 2.34 15.21
N GLN A 103 11.89 2.42 16.54
CA GLN A 103 13.10 2.54 17.34
C GLN A 103 13.92 1.24 17.32
N GLU A 104 13.27 0.07 17.37
CA GLU A 104 13.93 -1.23 17.22
C GLU A 104 14.52 -1.44 15.81
N LEU A 105 13.83 -0.98 14.76
CA LEU A 105 14.37 -0.94 13.39
C LEU A 105 15.60 -0.04 13.29
N ALA A 106 15.57 1.13 13.94
CA ALA A 106 16.72 2.05 13.95
C ALA A 106 17.90 1.52 14.76
N ASN A 107 17.62 0.80 15.86
CA ASN A 107 18.62 0.18 16.73
C ASN A 107 19.19 -1.13 16.13
N GLY A 108 18.66 -1.62 15.00
CA GLY A 108 19.13 -2.82 14.31
C GLY A 108 18.74 -4.14 14.99
N THR A 109 17.80 -4.13 15.94
CA THR A 109 17.31 -5.34 16.60
C THR A 109 16.31 -6.12 15.74
N LEU A 110 15.66 -5.47 14.76
CA LEU A 110 14.85 -6.15 13.75
C LEU A 110 15.70 -6.63 12.57
N LYS A 111 15.51 -7.90 12.17
CA LYS A 111 16.07 -8.43 10.92
C LYS A 111 15.40 -7.73 9.75
N GLN A 112 16.15 -6.83 9.12
CA GLN A 112 15.76 -6.20 7.87
C GLN A 112 16.31 -7.02 6.70
N GLU A 113 15.45 -7.34 5.74
CA GLU A 113 15.85 -7.85 4.44
C GLU A 113 15.70 -6.69 3.45
N ASN A 114 16.81 -6.14 2.96
CA ASN A 114 16.84 -4.93 2.10
C ASN A 114 16.10 -3.71 2.68
N GLY A 115 16.18 -3.49 4.00
CA GLY A 115 15.56 -2.34 4.66
C GLY A 115 14.05 -2.48 4.90
N LYS A 116 13.46 -3.63 4.59
CA LYS A 116 12.05 -3.94 4.87
C LYS A 116 11.94 -5.09 5.85
N ALA A 117 10.89 -5.06 6.68
CA ALA A 117 10.65 -6.09 7.68
C ALA A 117 9.87 -7.25 7.07
N LYS A 118 10.30 -8.48 7.40
CA LYS A 118 9.67 -9.71 6.91
C LYS A 118 8.43 -10.03 7.75
N VAL A 119 7.32 -10.31 7.07
CA VAL A 119 6.03 -10.60 7.71
C VAL A 119 5.55 -11.98 7.29
N SER A 120 5.09 -12.77 8.25
CA SER A 120 4.39 -14.01 7.98
C SER A 120 2.89 -13.84 8.25
N LEU A 121 2.05 -14.53 7.48
CA LEU A 121 0.61 -14.57 7.76
C LEU A 121 0.25 -15.87 8.44
N ILE A 122 -0.70 -15.77 9.36
CA ILE A 122 -1.38 -16.89 9.97
C ILE A 122 -2.85 -16.71 9.62
N THR A 123 -3.40 -17.68 8.91
CA THR A 123 -4.82 -17.67 8.53
C THR A 123 -5.70 -17.90 9.77
N SER A 124 -7.01 -17.72 9.62
CA SER A 124 -8.01 -18.00 10.67
C SER A 124 -7.85 -19.39 11.28
N ASP A 125 -7.36 -20.34 10.49
CA ASP A 125 -7.25 -21.75 10.85
C ASP A 125 -5.98 -22.04 11.66
N GLY A 126 -5.17 -21.01 11.94
CA GLY A 126 -3.91 -21.12 12.67
C GLY A 126 -2.74 -21.61 11.83
N ILE A 127 -2.94 -21.87 10.53
CA ILE A 127 -1.91 -22.35 9.61
C ILE A 127 -1.11 -21.15 9.09
N LYS A 128 0.21 -21.27 9.07
CA LYS A 128 1.09 -20.27 8.46
C LYS A 128 0.93 -20.30 6.95
N PHE A 129 0.75 -19.13 6.33
CA PHE A 129 0.73 -18.98 4.88
C PHE A 129 2.10 -19.35 4.30
N PRO A 130 2.19 -20.14 3.21
CA PRO A 130 3.46 -20.66 2.72
C PRO A 130 4.45 -19.59 2.28
N GLN A 131 3.94 -18.47 1.77
CA GLN A 131 4.77 -17.36 1.32
C GLN A 131 4.89 -16.31 2.42
N ASP A 132 6.10 -15.83 2.62
CA ASP A 132 6.32 -14.65 3.45
C ASP A 132 6.11 -13.38 2.60
N GLY A 133 5.70 -12.31 3.28
CA GLY A 133 5.46 -11.01 2.68
C GLY A 133 6.40 -9.97 3.26
N THR A 134 6.27 -8.78 2.71
CA THR A 134 7.10 -7.65 3.09
C THR A 134 6.23 -6.55 3.67
N LEU A 135 6.63 -6.00 4.81
CA LEU A 135 5.97 -4.84 5.38
C LEU A 135 6.33 -3.59 4.57
N GLU A 136 5.31 -2.94 4.01
CA GLU A 136 5.39 -1.61 3.44
C GLU A 136 4.81 -0.58 4.42
N PHE A 137 5.58 0.44 4.71
CA PHE A 137 5.10 1.56 5.51
C PHE A 137 4.27 2.47 4.60
N SER A 138 3.00 2.11 4.41
CA SER A 138 2.10 2.84 3.49
C SER A 138 1.56 4.13 4.09
N ASP A 139 1.39 4.21 5.42
CA ASP A 139 0.70 5.34 6.02
C ASP A 139 1.34 5.78 7.35
N VAL A 140 1.50 7.10 7.51
CA VAL A 140 1.98 7.76 8.74
C VAL A 140 0.80 8.44 9.46
N THR A 141 -0.41 8.33 8.90
CA THR A 141 -1.61 8.95 9.44
C THR A 141 -2.18 8.08 10.56
N VAL A 142 -2.24 8.63 11.77
CA VAL A 142 -2.93 8.00 12.89
C VAL A 142 -4.43 8.22 12.72
N ASP A 143 -5.20 7.15 12.80
CA ASP A 143 -6.65 7.25 12.89
C ASP A 143 -7.04 7.94 14.22
N GLN A 144 -7.64 9.12 14.12
CA GLN A 144 -7.98 9.95 15.29
C GLN A 144 -9.03 9.31 16.19
N THR A 145 -9.83 8.37 15.68
CA THR A 145 -10.88 7.68 16.45
C THR A 145 -10.33 6.53 17.28
N THR A 146 -9.30 5.83 16.78
CA THR A 146 -8.76 4.62 17.40
C THR A 146 -7.33 4.78 17.94
N GLY A 147 -6.66 5.90 17.64
CA GLY A 147 -5.25 6.12 18.01
C GLY A 147 -4.26 5.13 17.37
N SER A 148 -4.72 4.42 16.32
CA SER A 148 -4.00 3.33 15.67
C SER A 148 -3.47 3.77 14.30
N ILE A 149 -2.40 3.13 13.85
CA ILE A 149 -1.79 3.31 12.55
C ILE A 149 -2.07 2.06 11.71
N THR A 150 -2.40 2.25 10.44
CA THR A 150 -2.57 1.14 9.50
C THR A 150 -1.27 0.92 8.73
N LEU A 151 -0.65 -0.24 8.97
CA LEU A 151 0.50 -0.73 8.22
C LEU A 151 0.01 -1.59 7.06
N ARG A 152 0.71 -1.57 5.92
CA ARG A 152 0.34 -2.38 4.77
C ARG A 152 1.43 -3.41 4.49
N ALA A 153 1.10 -4.68 4.55
CA ALA A 153 2.01 -5.73 4.13
C ALA A 153 1.65 -6.23 2.73
N ILE A 154 2.65 -6.44 1.87
CA ILE A 154 2.49 -6.97 0.53
C ILE A 154 2.86 -8.45 0.56
N PHE A 155 1.95 -9.30 0.09
CA PHE A 155 2.17 -10.75 -0.04
C PHE A 155 2.00 -11.21 -1.48
N PRO A 156 2.90 -12.07 -2.00
CA PRO A 156 2.64 -12.78 -3.23
C PRO A 156 1.55 -13.83 -3.00
N ASN A 157 0.57 -13.90 -3.90
CA ASN A 157 -0.57 -14.81 -3.80
C ASN A 157 -0.84 -15.51 -5.15
N PRO A 158 0.15 -16.27 -5.66
CA PRO A 158 0.06 -16.92 -6.98
C PRO A 158 -1.04 -17.99 -7.03
N ASP A 159 -1.29 -18.67 -5.91
CA ASP A 159 -2.31 -19.72 -5.81
C ASP A 159 -3.72 -19.15 -5.56
N HIS A 160 -3.84 -17.83 -5.41
CA HIS A 160 -5.10 -17.13 -5.14
C HIS A 160 -5.89 -17.67 -3.94
N THR A 161 -5.19 -18.23 -2.95
CA THR A 161 -5.79 -18.78 -1.73
C THR A 161 -6.21 -17.69 -0.76
N LEU A 162 -5.50 -16.55 -0.77
CA LEU A 162 -5.90 -15.37 -0.01
C LEU A 162 -6.95 -14.59 -0.81
N LEU A 163 -8.11 -14.39 -0.18
CA LEU A 163 -9.21 -13.62 -0.75
C LEU A 163 -9.37 -12.30 0.01
N PRO A 164 -9.71 -11.19 -0.69
CA PRO A 164 -10.02 -9.93 -0.03
C PRO A 164 -11.18 -10.09 0.96
N GLY A 165 -11.02 -9.48 2.14
CA GLY A 165 -12.00 -9.55 3.23
C GLY A 165 -11.78 -10.69 4.23
N MET A 166 -10.80 -11.57 4.00
CA MET A 166 -10.39 -12.53 5.02
C MET A 166 -9.72 -11.83 6.20
N PHE A 167 -10.09 -12.24 7.42
CA PHE A 167 -9.35 -11.86 8.61
C PHE A 167 -8.14 -12.77 8.76
N VAL A 168 -6.96 -12.17 8.78
CA VAL A 168 -5.67 -12.85 8.96
C VAL A 168 -4.89 -12.19 10.09
N ARG A 169 -3.97 -12.94 10.68
CA ARG A 169 -3.03 -12.40 11.66
C ARG A 169 -1.67 -12.26 11.02
N ALA A 170 -1.19 -11.04 10.90
CA ALA A 170 0.20 -10.78 10.52
C ALA A 170 1.10 -10.99 11.74
N ARG A 171 2.07 -11.88 11.60
CA ARG A 171 3.15 -12.06 12.56
C ARG A 171 4.42 -11.46 11.97
N LEU A 172 4.82 -10.32 12.53
CA LEU A 172 6.08 -9.69 12.26
C LEU A 172 7.18 -10.45 13.02
N GLU A 173 8.23 -10.86 12.31
CA GLU A 173 9.41 -11.42 12.96
C GLU A 173 10.33 -10.27 13.40
N GLU A 174 10.08 -9.77 14.60
CA GLU A 174 11.03 -8.95 15.35
C GLU A 174 12.29 -9.81 15.56
N GLY A 175 13.48 -9.26 15.29
CA GLY A 175 14.70 -10.05 15.13
C GLY A 175 15.11 -10.86 16.37
N LEU A 176 16.21 -11.62 16.26
CA LEU A 176 16.73 -12.39 17.38
C LEU A 176 17.53 -11.47 18.31
N ASN A 177 17.08 -11.31 19.55
CA ASN A 177 17.88 -10.68 20.61
C ASN A 177 18.72 -11.77 21.33
N PRO A 178 20.04 -11.89 21.05
CA PRO A 178 20.88 -12.91 21.66
C PRO A 178 21.12 -12.70 23.15
N ASN A 179 20.93 -11.48 23.66
CA ASN A 179 21.19 -11.10 25.05
C ASN A 179 19.90 -10.99 25.88
N ALA A 180 18.82 -11.63 25.43
CA ALA A 180 17.53 -11.60 26.12
C ALA A 180 17.57 -12.36 27.45
N ILE A 181 17.36 -11.65 28.57
CA ILE A 181 17.16 -12.28 29.88
C ILE A 181 15.66 -12.55 30.05
N LEU A 182 15.28 -13.83 30.12
CA LEU A 182 13.89 -14.24 30.33
C LEU A 182 13.70 -14.73 31.77
N VAL A 183 12.89 -14.01 32.54
CA VAL A 183 12.54 -14.36 33.92
C VAL A 183 11.08 -14.86 33.97
N PRO A 184 10.78 -16.02 34.56
CA PRO A 184 9.39 -16.48 34.72
C PRO A 184 8.53 -15.45 35.44
N GLN A 185 7.29 -15.25 34.98
CA GLN A 185 6.39 -14.24 35.54
C GLN A 185 6.12 -14.44 37.04
N GLN A 186 6.14 -15.70 37.50
CA GLN A 186 5.96 -16.04 38.91
C GLN A 186 7.06 -15.47 39.83
N GLY A 187 8.26 -15.20 39.29
CA GLY A 187 9.39 -14.65 40.04
C GLY A 187 9.45 -13.12 40.04
N VAL A 188 8.56 -12.45 39.32
CA VAL A 188 8.55 -10.99 39.19
C VAL A 188 7.39 -10.42 39.99
N THR A 189 7.69 -9.56 40.96
CA THR A 189 6.67 -8.80 41.70
C THR A 189 6.68 -7.35 41.25
N ARG A 190 5.52 -6.69 41.24
CA ARG A 190 5.44 -5.24 41.01
C ARG A 190 5.16 -4.54 42.33
N THR A 191 5.90 -3.48 42.59
CA THR A 191 5.61 -2.60 43.73
C THR A 191 4.29 -1.84 43.49
N PRO A 192 3.67 -1.23 44.51
CA PRO A 192 2.48 -0.40 44.33
C PRO A 192 2.64 0.78 43.37
N ARG A 193 3.88 1.16 43.03
CA ARG A 193 4.22 2.21 42.06
C ARG A 193 4.35 1.68 40.61
N GLY A 194 4.29 0.36 40.42
CA GLY A 194 4.41 -0.29 39.11
C GLY A 194 5.82 -0.79 38.77
N ASP A 195 6.83 -0.44 39.57
CA ASP A 195 8.22 -0.87 39.40
C ASP A 195 8.33 -2.38 39.55
N ALA A 196 8.97 -3.06 38.60
CA ALA A 196 9.18 -4.49 38.66
C ALA A 196 10.43 -4.81 39.51
N THR A 197 10.31 -5.79 40.37
CA THR A 197 11.39 -6.29 41.23
C THR A 197 11.44 -7.81 41.17
N VAL A 198 12.66 -8.34 41.27
CA VAL A 198 12.93 -9.77 41.39
C VAL A 198 13.72 -10.03 42.66
N LEU A 199 13.47 -11.17 43.28
CA LEU A 199 14.24 -11.66 44.41
C LEU A 199 15.29 -12.63 43.86
N VAL A 200 16.56 -12.24 43.93
CA VAL A 200 17.69 -13.04 43.43
C VAL A 200 18.52 -13.48 44.63
N VAL A 201 18.96 -14.74 44.64
CA VAL A 201 19.90 -15.24 45.65
C VAL A 201 21.32 -14.91 45.19
N GLY A 202 22.04 -14.10 45.97
CA GLY A 202 23.43 -13.74 45.71
C GLY A 202 24.40 -14.87 46.06
N ALA A 203 25.70 -14.65 45.82
CA ALA A 203 26.75 -15.65 46.10
C ALA A 203 26.87 -16.01 47.60
N ASP A 204 26.36 -15.16 48.49
CA ASP A 204 26.38 -15.34 49.94
C ASP A 204 25.16 -16.14 50.48
N ASP A 205 24.39 -16.82 49.61
CA ASP A 205 23.12 -17.47 49.92
C ASP A 205 22.08 -16.54 50.58
N LYS A 206 22.18 -15.24 50.32
CA LYS A 206 21.25 -14.21 50.80
C LYS A 206 20.37 -13.70 49.67
N VAL A 207 19.09 -13.49 49.99
CA VAL A 207 18.12 -12.92 49.05
C VAL A 207 18.33 -11.41 48.95
N GLU A 208 18.47 -10.93 47.72
CA GLU A 208 18.55 -9.53 47.37
C GLU A 208 17.37 -9.16 46.46
N THR A 209 16.68 -8.07 46.79
CA THR A 209 15.65 -7.49 45.93
C THR A 209 16.32 -6.61 44.89
N ARG A 210 16.26 -6.99 43.62
CA ARG A 210 16.78 -6.17 42.51
C ARG A 210 15.63 -5.56 41.71
N PRO A 211 15.63 -4.23 41.49
CA PRO A 211 14.72 -3.62 40.53
C PRO A 211 15.12 -4.07 39.12
N ILE A 212 14.12 -4.36 38.28
CA ILE A 212 14.34 -4.73 36.89
C ILE A 212 13.39 -3.96 35.98
N VAL A 213 13.80 -3.79 34.72
CA VAL A 213 12.92 -3.29 33.67
C VAL A 213 12.35 -4.46 32.89
N ALA A 214 11.13 -4.89 33.27
CA ALA A 214 10.37 -5.91 32.57
C ALA A 214 9.60 -5.27 31.40
N SER A 215 10.18 -5.35 30.19
CA SER A 215 9.69 -4.64 29.00
C SER A 215 8.50 -5.32 28.33
N GLN A 216 8.59 -6.64 28.10
CA GLN A 216 7.58 -7.39 27.34
C GLN A 216 7.34 -8.77 27.95
N ALA A 217 6.07 -9.18 28.01
CA ALA A 217 5.70 -10.54 28.39
C ALA A 217 5.67 -11.44 27.15
N ILE A 218 6.50 -12.48 27.15
CA ILE A 218 6.59 -13.49 26.09
C ILE A 218 6.14 -14.83 26.70
N GLY A 219 4.89 -15.23 26.40
CA GLY A 219 4.29 -16.42 27.01
C GLY A 219 4.17 -16.28 28.52
N ASP A 220 4.87 -17.14 29.26
CA ASP A 220 4.92 -17.21 30.72
C ASP A 220 6.16 -16.52 31.34
N LYS A 221 6.93 -15.78 30.54
CA LYS A 221 8.18 -15.12 30.96
C LYS A 221 8.17 -13.63 30.64
N TRP A 222 8.85 -12.83 31.46
CA TRP A 222 9.16 -11.43 31.19
C TRP A 222 10.53 -11.34 30.52
N LEU A 223 10.60 -10.55 29.45
CA LEU A 223 11.84 -10.05 28.89
C LEU A 223 12.36 -8.90 29.75
N VAL A 224 13.59 -9.04 30.24
CA VAL A 224 14.27 -8.05 31.08
C VAL A 224 15.37 -7.39 30.25
N THR A 225 15.30 -6.06 30.14
CA THR A 225 16.27 -5.26 29.36
C THR A 225 17.35 -4.62 30.22
N GLU A 226 17.07 -4.38 31.51
CA GLU A 226 18.00 -3.78 32.48
C GLU A 226 17.84 -4.47 33.85
N VAL A 227 18.97 -4.73 34.52
CA VAL A 227 19.11 -5.38 35.83
C VAL A 227 20.07 -4.56 36.68
#